data_AF-A0A2N5FW27-F1
#
_entry.id   AF-A0A2N5FW27-F1
#
_cell.length_a   1.000
_cell.length_b   1.000
_cell.length_c   1.000
_cell.angle_alpha   90.00
_cell.angle_beta   90.00
_cell.angle_gamma   90.00
#
_symmetry.space_group_name_H-M   'P 1'
#
loop_
_entity.id
_entity.type
_entity.pdbx_description
1 polymer ?
#
loop_
_entity_poly.entity_id
_entity_poly.type
_entity_poly.pdbx_seq_one_letter_code
_entity_poly.pdbx_strand_id
1 'polypeptide(L)'
;MKTHAKQLYQKMVDYKRFAIALLAVGAFFYLGVIIPQEAKEAFSLNIMAAASMVFLLGSIYFFSVSRKLRSKLSEMDEGEEFLMKK
;
A
#
# COMPACT_ATOMS: atom_id res chain seq x y z
N MET A 1 6.73 28.25 -5.15
CA MET A 1 5.96 27.50 -4.14
C MET A 1 5.18 26.32 -4.74
N LYS A 2 4.55 26.45 -5.92
CA LYS A 2 3.93 25.37 -6.74
C LYS A 2 4.65 24.01 -6.81
N THR A 3 5.98 23.98 -6.75
CA THR A 3 6.77 22.75 -6.85
C THR A 3 6.59 21.83 -5.64
N HIS A 4 6.38 22.38 -4.44
CA HIS A 4 6.35 21.61 -3.20
C HIS A 4 5.03 20.84 -3.04
N ALA A 5 3.88 21.48 -3.29
CA ALA A 5 2.57 20.81 -3.27
C ALA A 5 2.50 19.69 -4.33
N LYS A 6 3.03 19.95 -5.53
CA LYS A 6 3.13 18.95 -6.60
C LYS A 6 3.98 17.74 -6.21
N GLN A 7 5.15 17.95 -5.61
CA GLN A 7 6.01 16.88 -5.13
C GLN A 7 5.34 16.05 -4.04
N LEU A 8 4.64 16.69 -3.10
CA LEU A 8 3.90 16.01 -2.04
C LEU A 8 2.75 15.17 -2.60
N TYR A 9 2.04 15.68 -3.61
CA TYR A 9 1.00 14.94 -4.33
C TYR A 9 1.57 13.71 -5.04
N GLN A 10 2.67 13.85 -5.78
CA GLN A 10 3.33 12.71 -6.44
C GLN A 10 3.73 11.64 -5.42
N LYS A 11 4.35 12.05 -4.31
CA LYS A 11 4.73 11.14 -3.23
C LYS A 11 3.53 10.43 -2.59
N MET A 12 2.39 11.13 -2.43
CA MET A 12 1.14 10.55 -1.95
C MET A 12 0.61 9.47 -2.89
N VAL A 13 0.65 9.73 -4.20
CA VAL A 13 0.24 8.77 -5.25
C VAL A 13 1.17 7.56 -5.27
N ASP A 14 2.47 7.77 -5.16
CA ASP A 14 3.46 6.67 -5.13
C ASP A 14 3.25 5.75 -3.92
N TYR A 15 3.08 6.32 -2.72
CA TYR A 15 2.75 5.52 -1.54
C TYR A 15 1.45 4.73 -1.70
N LYS A 16 0.42 5.33 -2.32
CA LYS A 16 -0.84 4.62 -2.59
C LYS A 16 -0.63 3.46 -3.56
N ARG A 17 0.12 3.67 -4.65
CA ARG A 17 0.42 2.62 -5.64
C ARG A 17 1.23 1.49 -5.02
N PHE A 18 2.23 1.82 -4.21
CA PHE A 18 3.05 0.83 -3.51
C PHE A 18 2.22 0.03 -2.49
N ALA A 19 1.31 0.69 -1.76
CA ALA A 19 0.38 -0.01 -0.86
C ALA A 19 -0.51 -1.03 -1.58
N ILE A 20 -1.01 -0.69 -2.78
CA ILE A 20 -1.80 -1.61 -3.62
C ILE A 20 -0.94 -2.79 -4.09
N ALA A 21 0.30 -2.54 -4.52
CA ALA A 21 1.21 -3.60 -4.94
C ALA A 21 1.51 -4.58 -3.79
N LEU A 22 1.80 -4.07 -2.59
CA LEU A 22 2.02 -4.91 -1.40
C LEU A 22 0.75 -5.69 -1.03
N LEU A 23 -0.43 -5.08 -1.13
CA LEU A 23 -1.70 -5.75 -0.87
C LEU A 23 -1.91 -6.93 -1.83
N ALA A 24 -1.66 -6.70 -3.13
CA ALA A 24 -1.80 -7.73 -4.15
C ALA A 24 -0.83 -8.89 -3.89
N VAL A 25 0.45 -8.60 -3.64
CA VAL A 25 1.46 -9.62 -3.32
C VAL A 25 1.11 -10.39 -2.04
N GLY A 26 0.66 -9.70 -0.99
CA GLY A 26 0.19 -10.34 0.24
C GLY A 26 -1.01 -11.26 -0.01
N ALA A 27 -1.99 -10.82 -0.81
CA ALA A 27 -3.15 -11.62 -1.19
C ALA A 27 -2.72 -12.87 -1.98
N PHE A 28 -1.74 -12.77 -2.87
CA PHE A 28 -1.18 -13.94 -3.58
C PHE A 28 -0.58 -14.96 -2.61
N PHE A 29 0.19 -14.52 -1.61
CA PHE A 29 0.72 -15.43 -0.59
C PHE A 29 -0.41 -16.08 0.22
N TYR A 30 -1.44 -15.32 0.59
CA TYR A 30 -2.61 -15.84 1.31
C TYR A 30 -3.38 -16.89 0.51
N LEU A 31 -3.61 -16.66 -0.79
CA LEU A 31 -4.18 -17.67 -1.68
C LEU A 31 -3.31 -18.93 -1.72
N GLY A 32 -2.00 -18.75 -1.75
CA GLY A 32 -1.02 -19.84 -1.63
C GLY A 32 -1.11 -20.62 -0.32
N VAL A 33 -1.64 -20.04 0.77
CA VAL A 33 -1.88 -20.76 2.04
C VAL A 33 -3.20 -21.52 2.00
N ILE A 34 -4.28 -20.91 1.49
CA ILE A 34 -5.63 -21.51 1.52
C ILE A 34 -5.79 -22.66 0.52
N ILE A 35 -5.15 -22.58 -0.65
CA ILE A 35 -5.31 -23.62 -1.68
C ILE A 35 -4.70 -24.94 -1.17
N PRO A 36 -5.52 -25.98 -0.94
CA PRO A 36 -5.04 -27.26 -0.46
C PRO A 36 -4.16 -27.90 -1.53
N GLN A 37 -2.98 -28.36 -1.12
CA GLN A 37 -2.07 -29.13 -1.96
C GLN A 37 -1.51 -30.27 -1.13
N GLU A 38 -1.54 -31.48 -1.67
CA GLU A 38 -1.22 -32.71 -0.93
C GLU A 38 0.25 -32.81 -0.48
N ALA A 39 1.13 -31.93 -0.99
CA ALA A 39 2.58 -31.99 -0.78
C ALA A 39 3.18 -30.70 -0.18
N LYS A 40 2.43 -29.90 0.58
CA LYS A 40 3.01 -28.73 1.27
C LYS A 40 3.60 -29.11 2.62
N GLU A 41 4.90 -28.91 2.78
CA GLU A 41 5.53 -28.96 4.10
C GLU A 41 4.97 -27.85 4.99
N ALA A 42 4.68 -28.17 6.26
CA ALA A 42 4.17 -27.21 7.25
C ALA A 42 5.05 -25.95 7.37
N PHE A 43 6.36 -26.10 7.17
CA PHE A 43 7.30 -24.97 7.16
C PHE A 43 7.04 -23.99 6.02
N SER A 44 6.77 -24.50 4.81
CA SER A 44 6.45 -23.67 3.64
C SER A 44 5.15 -22.87 3.83
N LEU A 45 4.13 -23.50 4.42
CA LEU A 45 2.86 -22.85 4.76
C LEU A 45 3.04 -21.71 5.76
N ASN A 46 3.84 -21.95 6.82
CA ASN A 46 4.13 -20.93 7.83
C ASN A 46 4.88 -19.73 7.22
N ILE A 47 5.83 -19.97 6.31
CA ILE A 47 6.54 -18.89 5.61
C ILE A 47 5.59 -18.08 4.73
N MET A 48 4.72 -18.73 3.94
CA MET A 48 3.75 -18.03 3.10
C MET A 48 2.75 -17.22 3.92
N ALA A 49 2.29 -17.76 5.06
CA ALA A 49 1.40 -17.05 5.97
C ALA A 49 2.10 -15.83 6.61
N ALA A 50 3.34 -16.00 7.08
CA ALA A 50 4.14 -14.91 7.63
C ALA A 50 4.41 -13.82 6.57
N ALA A 51 4.77 -14.21 5.35
CA ALA A 51 4.96 -13.29 4.23
C ALA A 51 3.68 -12.50 3.94
N SER A 52 2.54 -13.20 3.79
CA SER A 52 1.22 -12.56 3.62
C SER A 52 0.95 -11.50 4.69
N MET A 53 1.20 -11.83 5.97
CA MET A 53 1.00 -10.91 7.09
C MET A 53 1.91 -9.68 6.99
N VAL A 54 3.20 -9.86 6.69
CA VAL A 54 4.15 -8.76 6.52
C VAL A 54 3.75 -7.83 5.37
N PHE A 55 3.37 -8.39 4.21
CA PHE A 55 2.92 -7.61 3.06
C PHE A 55 1.62 -6.86 3.34
N LEU A 56 0.68 -7.47 4.07
CA LEU A 56 -0.56 -6.81 4.49
C LEU A 56 -0.29 -5.65 5.46
N LEU A 57 0.52 -5.86 6.49
CA LEU A 57 0.91 -4.80 7.44
C LEU A 57 1.64 -3.66 6.72
N GLY A 58 2.54 -3.98 5.79
CA GLY A 58 3.22 -3.00 4.96
C GLY A 58 2.23 -2.18 4.12
N SER A 59 1.27 -2.84 3.48
CA SER A 59 0.21 -2.17 2.72
C SER A 59 -0.60 -1.18 3.58
N ILE A 60 -1.05 -1.62 4.77
CA ILE A 60 -1.79 -0.77 5.72
C ILE A 60 -0.96 0.45 6.13
N TYR A 61 0.33 0.25 6.40
CA TYR A 61 1.25 1.33 6.74
C TYR A 61 1.34 2.36 5.60
N PHE A 62 1.59 1.94 4.36
CA PHE A 62 1.70 2.86 3.23
C PHE A 62 0.39 3.55 2.86
N PHE A 63 -0.76 2.88 3.01
CA PHE A 63 -2.06 3.54 2.90
C PHE A 63 -2.25 4.61 3.97
N SER A 64 -1.83 4.34 5.22
CA SER A 64 -1.89 5.32 6.30
C SER A 64 -1.00 6.54 6.03
N VAL A 65 0.21 6.32 5.51
CA VAL A 65 1.11 7.41 5.09
C VAL A 65 0.49 8.21 3.94
N SER A 66 0.00 7.56 2.89
CA SER A 66 -0.68 8.22 1.77
C SER A 66 -1.88 9.06 2.22
N ARG A 67 -2.68 8.53 3.16
CA ARG A 67 -3.82 9.25 3.76
C ARG A 67 -3.38 10.49 4.54
N LYS A 68 -2.30 10.40 5.31
CA LYS A 68 -1.71 11.57 6.01
C LYS A 68 -1.23 12.64 5.03
N LEU A 69 -0.56 12.24 3.94
CA LEU A 69 -0.13 13.20 2.90
C LEU A 69 -1.34 13.86 2.20
N ARG A 70 -2.40 13.09 1.93
CA ARG A 70 -3.64 13.64 1.37
C ARG A 70 -4.29 14.68 2.30
N SER A 71 -4.34 14.41 3.61
CA SER A 71 -4.83 15.38 4.61
C SER A 71 -3.99 16.66 4.61
N LYS A 72 -2.66 16.51 4.56
CA LYS A 72 -1.75 17.66 4.50
C LYS A 72 -1.92 18.49 3.21
N LEU A 73 -2.22 17.82 2.08
CA LEU A 73 -2.49 18.50 0.81
C LEU A 73 -3.82 19.26 0.83
N SER A 74 -4.87 18.76 1.49
CA SER A 74 -6.15 19.47 1.60
C SER A 74 -6.09 20.73 2.47
N GLU A 75 -5.09 20.83 3.34
CA GLU A 75 -4.83 22.04 4.14
C GLU A 75 -4.07 23.12 3.34
N MET A 76 -3.61 22.81 2.12
CA MET A 76 -2.89 23.73 1.25
C MET A 76 -3.78 24.15 0.08
N ASP A 77 -3.95 25.45 -0.16
CA ASP A 77 -4.75 25.96 -1.30
C ASP A 77 -4.31 25.37 -2.65
N GLU A 78 -2.99 25.30 -2.89
CA GLU A 78 -2.44 24.67 -4.10
C GLU A 78 -2.63 23.14 -4.10
N GLY A 79 -2.66 22.50 -2.92
CA GLY A 79 -2.81 21.06 -2.78
C GLY A 79 -4.24 20.58 -3.05
N GLU A 80 -5.24 21.35 -2.62
CA GLU A 80 -6.66 21.20 -2.99
C GLU A 80 -6.84 21.16 -4.51
N GLU A 81 -6.17 22.06 -5.26
CA GLU A 81 -6.25 22.09 -6.74
C GLU A 81 -5.76 20.76 -7.36
N PHE A 82 -4.68 20.16 -6.83
CA PHE A 82 -4.18 18.87 -7.29
C PHE A 82 -5.08 17.69 -6.89
N LEU A 83 -5.79 17.78 -5.76
CA LEU A 83 -6.73 16.75 -5.32
C LEU A 83 -8.05 16.78 -6.12
N MET A 84 -8.48 17.97 -6.55
CA MET A 84 -9.73 18.19 -7.31
C MET A 84 -9.58 17.94 -8.81
N LYS A 85 -8.35 17.99 -9.35
CA LYS A 85 -8.02 17.66 -10.76
C LYS A 85 -8.14 16.17 -11.14
N LYS A 86 -8.91 15.40 -10.36
CA LYS A 86 -8.99 13.94 -10.46
C LYS A 86 -9.91 13.48 -11.59
#